data_AF-A0A8J7ZA48-F1
#
_entry.id   AF-A0A8J7ZA48-F1
#
_cell.length_a   1.000
_cell.length_b   1.000
_cell.length_c   1.000
_cell.angle_alpha   90.00
_cell.angle_beta   90.00
_cell.angle_gamma   90.00
#
_symmetry.space_group_name_H-M   'P 1'
#
loop_
_entity.id
_entity.type
_entity.pdbx_description
1 polymer ?
#
loop_
_entity_poly.entity_id
_entity_poly.type
_entity_poly.pdbx_seq_one_letter_code
_entity_poly.pdbx_strand_id
1 'polypeptide(L)'
;MTRKSKTLFKENPYVKADAVNPEGFPAFKLPKEKLLHRLFHTGTIENTFYQTAKAQMELLLTLLNGFSDIETLAKLVLSGRTEGFMRMTPLVGMAYLMDHPVEASKIFNEVVITGNDLIDLINIRKGLGKGLGRAKKNMIRSWLKSKLTEYYAIKYPDAIIDAINLTRVSETDVREWFDEDKQLQDRVI
;
A
#
# COMPACT_ATOMS: atom_id res chain seq x y z
N MET A 1 -52.08 -3.83 20.83
CA MET A 1 -51.10 -2.79 20.43
C MET A 1 -50.20 -2.46 21.62
N THR A 2 -49.01 -3.08 21.73
CA THR A 2 -48.12 -2.86 22.89
C THR A 2 -46.66 -2.98 22.45
N ARG A 3 -46.19 -2.05 21.62
CA ARG A 3 -44.81 -2.07 21.08
C ARG A 3 -44.05 -0.74 21.18
N LYS A 4 -44.54 0.23 21.95
CA LYS A 4 -43.90 1.55 22.11
C LYS A 4 -43.22 1.81 23.47
N SER A 5 -43.53 1.07 24.54
CA SER A 5 -42.98 1.41 25.89
C SER A 5 -41.56 0.90 26.16
N LYS A 6 -41.14 -0.21 25.54
CA LYS A 6 -39.77 -0.75 25.73
C LYS A 6 -38.67 0.13 25.12
N THR A 7 -39.01 1.05 24.22
CA THR A 7 -38.05 1.92 23.54
C THR A 7 -37.71 3.18 24.35
N LEU A 8 -38.54 3.53 25.35
CA LEU A 8 -38.39 4.75 26.14
C LEU A 8 -37.35 4.62 27.27
N PHE A 9 -37.13 3.39 27.77
CA PHE A 9 -36.15 3.08 28.82
C PHE A 9 -34.97 2.28 28.27
N LYS A 10 -34.53 2.59 27.04
CA LYS A 10 -33.29 2.01 26.51
C LYS A 10 -32.15 2.46 27.41
N GLU A 11 -31.37 1.52 27.94
CA GLU A 11 -30.14 1.81 28.67
C GLU A 11 -29.33 2.86 27.92
N ASN A 12 -28.81 3.83 28.66
CA ASN A 12 -28.00 4.90 28.11
C ASN A 12 -26.91 4.28 27.20
N PRO A 13 -26.86 4.60 25.90
CA PRO A 13 -25.91 3.98 24.96
C PRO A 13 -24.45 4.15 25.42
N TYR A 14 -24.18 5.15 26.26
CA TYR A 14 -22.89 5.37 26.90
C TYR A 14 -22.45 4.23 27.86
N VAL A 15 -23.39 3.42 28.37
CA VAL A 15 -23.09 2.27 29.27
C VAL A 15 -22.43 1.12 28.52
N LYS A 16 -22.65 1.02 27.19
CA LYS A 16 -22.11 -0.06 26.34
C LYS A 16 -20.86 0.34 25.56
N ALA A 17 -20.49 1.61 25.62
CA ALA A 17 -19.29 2.10 24.94
C ALA A 17 -18.04 1.47 25.56
N ASP A 18 -17.12 1.01 24.72
CA ASP A 18 -15.88 0.34 25.10
C ASP A 18 -14.62 1.13 24.68
N ALA A 19 -14.82 2.34 24.15
CA ALA A 19 -13.81 3.33 23.81
C ALA A 19 -14.28 4.76 24.08
N VAL A 20 -13.36 5.70 23.91
CA VAL A 20 -13.62 7.13 23.84
C VAL A 20 -13.06 7.68 22.53
N ASN A 21 -13.73 8.66 21.94
CA ASN A 21 -13.24 9.36 20.77
C ASN A 21 -12.16 10.40 21.17
N PRO A 22 -11.49 11.07 20.21
CA PRO A 22 -10.48 12.09 20.51
C PRO A 22 -10.97 13.28 21.35
N GLU A 23 -12.27 13.56 21.38
CA GLU A 23 -12.89 14.62 22.18
C GLU A 23 -13.39 14.14 23.55
N GLY A 24 -13.14 12.88 23.91
CA GLY A 24 -13.51 12.30 25.20
C GLY A 24 -14.95 11.79 25.31
N PHE A 25 -15.71 11.77 24.20
CA PHE A 25 -17.06 11.21 24.19
C PHE A 25 -17.06 9.69 23.98
N PRO A 26 -18.03 8.95 24.54
CA PRO A 26 -18.02 7.49 24.45
C PRO A 26 -18.21 7.00 23.01
N ALA A 27 -17.44 5.98 22.65
CA ALA A 27 -17.34 5.41 21.31
C ALA A 27 -17.22 3.87 21.37
N PHE A 28 -17.17 3.25 20.18
CA PHE A 28 -17.00 1.81 20.05
C PHE A 28 -15.67 1.44 19.39
N LYS A 29 -14.98 0.44 19.92
CA LYS A 29 -13.75 -0.08 19.32
C LYS A 29 -14.08 -0.82 18.03
N LEU A 30 -13.37 -0.44 16.97
CA LEU A 30 -13.39 -1.21 15.73
C LEU A 30 -12.37 -2.36 15.85
N PRO A 31 -12.74 -3.62 15.54
CA PRO A 31 -11.79 -4.73 15.53
C PRO A 31 -10.59 -4.41 14.62
N LYS A 32 -9.39 -4.85 15.00
CA LYS A 32 -8.13 -4.50 14.31
C LYS A 32 -8.16 -4.75 12.80
N GLU A 33 -8.69 -5.91 12.39
CA GLU A 33 -8.82 -6.28 10.98
C GLU A 33 -9.77 -5.33 10.23
N LYS A 34 -10.94 -5.02 10.80
CA LYS A 34 -11.88 -4.05 10.21
C LYS A 34 -11.30 -2.64 10.15
N LEU A 35 -10.52 -2.26 11.17
CA LEU A 35 -9.81 -0.99 11.17
C LEU A 35 -8.77 -0.94 10.07
N LEU A 36 -7.98 -2.00 9.89
CA LEU A 36 -7.03 -2.11 8.80
C LEU A 36 -7.74 -2.02 7.43
N HIS A 37 -8.86 -2.73 7.27
CA HIS A 37 -9.68 -2.68 6.06
C HIS A 37 -10.16 -1.26 5.76
N ARG A 38 -10.65 -0.53 6.78
CA ARG A 38 -11.06 0.87 6.66
C ARG A 38 -9.89 1.76 6.24
N LEU A 39 -8.70 1.56 6.82
CA LEU A 39 -7.52 2.36 6.48
C LEU A 39 -7.11 2.15 5.01
N PHE A 40 -7.13 0.91 4.52
CA PHE A 40 -6.76 0.62 3.13
C PHE A 40 -7.75 1.14 2.08
N HIS A 41 -9.04 1.27 2.42
CA HIS A 41 -10.06 1.71 1.47
C HIS A 41 -10.45 3.19 1.60
N THR A 42 -10.26 3.80 2.77
CA THR A 42 -10.73 5.17 3.05
C THR A 42 -9.79 5.98 3.94
N GLY A 43 -8.69 5.39 4.39
CA GLY A 43 -7.76 6.04 5.32
C GLY A 43 -6.82 7.00 4.62
N THR A 44 -6.46 8.09 5.30
CA THR A 44 -5.40 9.01 4.87
C THR A 44 -4.16 8.86 5.75
N ILE A 45 -3.04 9.40 5.28
CA ILE A 45 -1.76 9.50 6.01
C ILE A 45 -1.33 10.98 6.07
N GLU A 46 -2.32 11.88 6.11
CA GLU A 46 -2.15 13.32 6.18
C GLU A 46 -2.72 13.88 7.48
N ASN A 47 -2.42 15.14 7.79
CA ASN A 47 -3.03 15.77 8.95
C ASN A 47 -4.54 15.89 8.74
N THR A 48 -5.29 15.47 9.75
CA THR A 48 -6.74 15.59 9.82
C THR A 48 -7.13 16.40 11.04
N PHE A 49 -8.41 16.74 11.16
CA PHE A 49 -8.93 17.52 12.27
C PHE A 49 -8.57 16.95 13.65
N TYR A 50 -8.58 15.62 13.80
CA TYR A 50 -8.36 14.96 15.09
C TYR A 50 -7.01 14.24 15.23
N GLN A 51 -6.28 14.02 14.14
CA GLN A 51 -5.06 13.22 14.15
C GLN A 51 -4.01 13.80 13.22
N THR A 52 -2.76 13.78 13.68
CA THR A 52 -1.60 14.14 12.87
C THR A 52 -1.24 13.01 11.90
N ALA A 53 -0.60 13.36 10.79
CA ALA A 53 -0.07 12.41 9.81
C ALA A 53 0.85 11.37 10.47
N LYS A 54 1.68 11.81 11.42
CA LYS A 54 2.57 10.93 12.19
C LYS A 54 1.79 9.89 13.00
N ALA A 55 0.76 10.32 13.74
CA ALA A 55 -0.05 9.40 14.54
C ALA A 55 -0.80 8.39 13.66
N GLN A 56 -1.28 8.81 12.49
CA GLN A 56 -1.93 7.91 11.53
C GLN A 56 -0.95 6.88 10.95
N MET A 57 0.26 7.31 10.59
CA MET A 57 1.31 6.41 10.12
C MET A 57 1.70 5.40 11.21
N GLU A 58 1.91 5.85 12.45
CA GLU A 58 2.22 4.97 13.59
C GLU A 58 1.11 3.96 13.85
N LEU A 59 -0.16 4.37 13.78
CA LEU A 59 -1.31 3.47 13.89
C LEU A 59 -1.29 2.39 12.80
N LEU A 60 -1.10 2.79 11.54
CA LEU A 60 -1.04 1.86 10.41
C LEU A 60 0.10 0.85 10.59
N LEU A 61 1.31 1.32 10.90
CA LEU A 61 2.47 0.46 11.10
C LEU A 61 2.27 -0.50 12.28
N THR A 62 1.63 -0.05 13.36
CA THR A 62 1.27 -0.90 14.50
C THR A 62 0.32 -2.01 14.10
N LEU A 63 -0.69 -1.69 13.29
CA LEU A 63 -1.65 -2.69 12.79
C LEU A 63 -0.99 -3.69 11.83
N LEU A 64 -0.12 -3.22 10.92
CA LEU A 64 0.63 -4.07 10.00
C LEU A 64 1.55 -5.04 10.75
N ASN A 65 2.33 -4.54 11.72
CA ASN A 65 3.21 -5.37 12.53
C ASN A 65 2.46 -6.43 13.35
N GLY A 66 1.21 -6.17 13.71
CA GLY A 66 0.37 -7.08 14.47
C GLY A 66 -0.45 -8.06 13.61
N PHE A 67 -0.34 -8.01 12.29
CA PHE A 67 -1.14 -8.83 11.36
C PHE A 67 -0.32 -10.03 10.88
N SER A 68 -0.67 -11.24 11.35
CA SER A 68 0.12 -12.45 11.09
C SER A 68 -0.17 -13.12 9.76
N ASP A 69 -1.38 -12.96 9.21
CA ASP A 69 -1.79 -13.56 7.94
C ASP A 69 -1.34 -12.68 6.76
N ILE A 70 -0.15 -12.98 6.25
CA ILE A 70 0.47 -12.19 5.17
C ILE A 70 -0.28 -12.33 3.85
N GLU A 71 -0.90 -13.49 3.57
CA GLU A 71 -1.67 -13.67 2.35
C GLU A 71 -2.93 -12.80 2.35
N THR A 72 -3.67 -12.79 3.45
CA THR A 72 -4.84 -11.92 3.61
C THR A 72 -4.44 -10.45 3.61
N LEU A 73 -3.30 -10.10 4.20
CA LEU A 73 -2.76 -8.75 4.12
C LEU A 73 -2.45 -8.33 2.68
N ALA A 74 -1.84 -9.20 1.88
CA ALA A 74 -1.54 -8.92 0.48
C ALA A 74 -2.82 -8.69 -0.35
N LYS A 75 -3.85 -9.51 -0.15
CA LYS A 75 -5.17 -9.31 -0.78
C LYS A 75 -5.78 -7.97 -0.38
N LEU A 76 -5.65 -7.58 0.89
CA LEU A 76 -6.19 -6.32 1.39
C LEU A 76 -5.44 -5.10 0.84
N VAL A 77 -4.11 -5.17 0.74
CA VAL A 77 -3.29 -4.12 0.12
C VAL A 77 -3.70 -3.94 -1.34
N LEU A 78 -3.86 -5.06 -2.06
CA LEU A 78 -4.31 -5.05 -3.45
C LEU A 78 -5.71 -4.44 -3.58
N SER A 79 -6.69 -4.90 -2.80
CA SER A 79 -8.06 -4.38 -2.86
C SER A 79 -8.14 -2.89 -2.53
N GLY A 80 -7.35 -2.43 -1.56
CA GLY A 80 -7.23 -1.00 -1.24
C GLY A 80 -6.76 -0.16 -2.44
N ARG A 81 -5.90 -0.72 -3.29
CA ARG A 81 -5.45 -0.06 -4.52
C ARG A 81 -6.46 -0.15 -5.65
N THR A 82 -7.03 -1.33 -5.90
CA THR A 82 -7.84 -1.61 -7.10
C THR A 82 -9.31 -1.25 -6.93
N GLU A 83 -9.85 -1.40 -5.72
CA GLU A 83 -11.27 -1.16 -5.40
C GLU A 83 -11.45 0.05 -4.50
N GLY A 84 -10.53 0.26 -3.55
CA GLY A 84 -10.50 1.45 -2.70
C GLY A 84 -9.95 2.69 -3.39
N PHE A 85 -9.27 2.53 -4.53
CA PHE A 85 -8.60 3.59 -5.29
C PHE A 85 -7.59 4.42 -4.48
N MET A 86 -7.11 3.87 -3.35
CA MET A 86 -6.16 4.54 -2.48
C MET A 86 -4.75 4.44 -3.05
N ARG A 87 -3.92 5.45 -2.77
CA ARG A 87 -2.52 5.49 -3.24
C ARG A 87 -1.52 5.24 -2.12
N MET A 88 -1.42 6.18 -1.17
CA MET A 88 -0.35 6.16 -0.16
C MET A 88 -0.47 4.98 0.81
N THR A 89 -1.67 4.66 1.27
CA THR A 89 -1.89 3.56 2.22
C THR A 89 -1.52 2.19 1.63
N PRO A 90 -1.96 1.82 0.41
CA PRO A 90 -1.45 0.62 -0.26
C PRO A 90 0.07 0.62 -0.46
N LEU A 91 0.72 1.75 -0.77
CA LEU A 91 2.17 1.81 -0.90
C LEU A 91 2.91 1.55 0.43
N VAL A 92 2.38 2.02 1.57
CA VAL A 92 2.94 1.69 2.89
C VAL A 92 2.76 0.20 3.20
N GLY A 93 1.57 -0.35 2.92
CA GLY A 93 1.32 -1.79 3.04
C GLY A 93 2.26 -2.61 2.16
N MET A 94 2.52 -2.15 0.94
CA MET A 94 3.46 -2.76 0.02
C MET A 94 4.89 -2.68 0.55
N ALA A 95 5.32 -1.54 1.08
CA ALA A 95 6.64 -1.36 1.69
C ALA A 95 6.87 -2.35 2.84
N TYR A 96 5.82 -2.64 3.62
CA TYR A 96 5.84 -3.67 4.65
C TYR A 96 5.94 -5.08 4.03
N LEU A 97 5.06 -5.41 3.07
CA LEU A 97 5.04 -6.69 2.37
C LEU A 97 6.33 -7.01 1.63
N MET A 98 7.15 -6.03 1.24
CA MET A 98 8.46 -6.29 0.64
C MET A 98 9.40 -7.15 1.53
N ASP A 99 9.14 -7.29 2.84
CA ASP A 99 9.84 -8.23 3.72
C ASP A 99 9.34 -9.69 3.58
N HIS A 100 8.22 -9.90 2.90
CA HIS A 100 7.58 -11.16 2.54
C HIS A 100 7.50 -11.30 1.01
N PRO A 101 8.62 -11.66 0.35
CA PRO A 101 8.76 -11.53 -1.09
C PRO A 101 7.80 -12.40 -1.91
N VAL A 102 7.32 -13.53 -1.36
CA VAL A 102 6.42 -14.46 -2.05
C VAL A 102 5.06 -13.80 -2.30
N GLU A 103 4.51 -13.12 -1.30
CA GLU A 103 3.23 -12.43 -1.40
C GLU A 103 3.39 -11.07 -2.09
N ALA A 104 4.46 -10.34 -1.78
CA ALA A 104 4.74 -9.06 -2.42
C ALA A 104 4.88 -9.18 -3.93
N SER A 105 5.63 -10.17 -4.44
CA SER A 105 5.84 -10.30 -5.89
C SER A 105 4.54 -10.54 -6.66
N LYS A 106 3.51 -11.14 -6.04
CA LYS A 106 2.23 -11.45 -6.68
C LYS A 106 1.37 -10.22 -6.96
N ILE A 107 1.57 -9.14 -6.18
CA ILE A 107 0.73 -7.93 -6.24
C ILE A 107 1.54 -6.67 -6.61
N PHE A 108 2.86 -6.80 -6.82
CA PHE A 108 3.77 -5.66 -6.94
C PHE A 108 3.38 -4.74 -8.10
N ASN A 109 3.07 -5.31 -9.27
CA ASN A 109 2.81 -4.56 -10.50
C ASN A 109 1.43 -3.88 -10.50
N GLU A 110 0.52 -4.40 -9.69
CA GLU A 110 -0.85 -3.92 -9.52
C GLU A 110 -0.90 -2.81 -8.46
N VAL A 111 -0.05 -2.91 -7.43
CA VAL A 111 0.04 -1.88 -6.38
C VAL A 111 0.90 -0.70 -6.84
N VAL A 112 2.08 -0.96 -7.39
CA VAL A 112 3.01 0.03 -7.92
C VAL A 112 2.70 0.26 -9.38
N ILE A 113 1.88 1.27 -9.67
CA ILE A 113 1.36 1.49 -11.03
C ILE A 113 2.30 2.40 -11.82
N THR A 114 2.85 3.44 -11.18
CA THR A 114 3.63 4.50 -11.83
C THR A 114 5.06 4.62 -11.31
N GLY A 115 5.92 5.34 -12.06
CA GLY A 115 7.27 5.68 -11.60
C GLY A 115 7.27 6.47 -10.30
N ASN A 116 6.31 7.39 -10.11
CA ASN A 116 6.14 8.11 -8.85
C ASN A 116 5.78 7.18 -7.70
N ASP A 117 4.93 6.17 -7.94
CA ASP A 117 4.63 5.16 -6.92
C ASP A 117 5.88 4.37 -6.52
N LEU A 118 6.78 4.09 -7.48
CA LEU A 118 8.04 3.40 -7.19
C LEU A 118 8.97 4.26 -6.33
N ILE A 119 9.13 5.55 -6.66
CA ILE A 119 9.91 6.50 -5.85
C ILE A 119 9.33 6.56 -4.44
N ASP A 120 8.02 6.76 -4.31
CA ASP A 120 7.35 6.88 -3.01
C ASP A 120 7.52 5.60 -2.19
N LEU A 121 7.39 4.43 -2.82
CA LEU A 121 7.64 3.14 -2.17
C LEU A 121 9.08 3.03 -1.63
N ILE A 122 10.08 3.41 -2.42
CA ILE A 122 11.49 3.40 -2.02
C ILE A 122 11.71 4.37 -0.86
N ASN A 123 11.12 5.58 -0.91
CA ASN A 123 11.25 6.60 0.12
C ASN A 123 10.57 6.20 1.43
N ILE A 124 9.36 5.63 1.37
CA ILE A 124 8.68 5.06 2.53
C ILE A 124 9.58 4.01 3.17
N ARG A 125 10.17 3.11 2.37
CA ARG A 125 11.01 2.04 2.89
C ARG A 125 12.32 2.55 3.52
N LYS A 126 12.95 3.56 2.92
CA LYS A 126 14.08 4.29 3.53
C LYS A 126 13.68 4.95 4.84
N GLY A 127 12.50 5.60 4.90
CA GLY A 127 11.95 6.22 6.10
C GLY A 127 11.68 5.24 7.24
N LEU A 128 11.35 3.99 6.91
CA LEU A 128 11.26 2.89 7.88
C LEU A 128 12.63 2.35 8.35
N GLY A 129 13.75 2.93 7.89
CA GLY A 129 15.10 2.46 8.19
C GLY A 129 15.44 1.11 7.58
N LYS A 130 14.69 0.66 6.57
CA LYS A 130 14.85 -0.68 5.97
C LYS A 130 15.54 -0.59 4.61
N GLY A 131 16.60 -1.39 4.45
CA GLY A 131 17.32 -1.53 3.18
C GLY A 131 16.59 -2.37 2.12
N LEU A 132 17.19 -2.38 0.93
CA LEU A 132 16.78 -3.19 -0.23
C LEU A 132 17.79 -4.32 -0.48
N GLY A 133 17.50 -5.48 0.07
CA GLY A 133 18.24 -6.71 -0.22
C GLY A 133 17.97 -7.24 -1.64
N ARG A 134 18.61 -8.35 -2.00
CA ARG A 134 18.57 -8.93 -3.35
C ARG A 134 17.15 -9.22 -3.85
N ALA A 135 16.32 -9.89 -3.05
CA ALA A 135 14.95 -10.22 -3.45
C ALA A 135 14.12 -8.96 -3.81
N LYS A 136 14.26 -7.91 -3.00
CA LYS A 136 13.55 -6.63 -3.18
C LYS A 136 14.01 -5.91 -4.45
N LYS A 137 15.32 -5.90 -4.70
CA LYS A 137 15.88 -5.36 -5.95
C LYS A 137 15.41 -6.15 -7.17
N ASN A 138 15.31 -7.46 -7.06
CA ASN A 138 14.79 -8.30 -8.15
C ASN A 138 13.32 -7.98 -8.46
N MET A 139 12.49 -7.69 -7.46
CA MET A 139 11.10 -7.25 -7.70
C MET A 139 11.08 -5.91 -8.45
N ILE A 140 11.88 -4.94 -8.03
CA ILE A 140 11.98 -3.64 -8.73
C ILE A 140 12.49 -3.84 -10.16
N ARG A 141 13.48 -4.72 -10.37
CA ARG A 141 13.99 -5.08 -11.71
C ARG A 141 12.91 -5.73 -12.58
N SER A 142 12.11 -6.63 -12.01
CA SER A 142 10.98 -7.26 -12.71
C SER A 142 9.91 -6.23 -13.07
N TRP A 143 9.64 -5.28 -12.17
CA TRP A 143 8.72 -4.18 -12.43
C TRP A 143 9.22 -3.29 -13.57
N LEU A 144 10.52 -2.92 -13.55
CA LEU A 144 11.15 -2.16 -14.63
C LEU A 144 11.01 -2.91 -15.96
N LYS A 145 11.37 -4.19 -16.03
CA LYS A 145 11.19 -5.00 -17.24
C LYS A 145 9.75 -4.96 -17.76
N SER A 146 8.75 -4.92 -16.87
CA SER A 146 7.33 -4.93 -17.26
C SER A 146 6.73 -3.56 -17.61
N LYS A 147 7.29 -2.46 -17.11
CA LYS A 147 6.72 -1.10 -17.25
C LYS A 147 7.57 -0.15 -18.08
N LEU A 148 8.86 -0.44 -18.23
CA LEU A 148 9.79 0.44 -18.92
C LEU A 148 9.51 0.42 -20.42
N THR A 149 9.04 1.56 -20.91
CA THR A 149 8.91 1.88 -22.33
C THR A 149 9.60 3.22 -22.59
N GLU A 150 9.82 3.58 -23.86
CA GLU A 150 10.38 4.90 -24.20
C GLU A 150 9.57 6.05 -23.59
N TYR A 151 8.24 5.97 -23.68
CA TYR A 151 7.34 6.93 -23.05
C TYR A 151 7.54 7.00 -21.52
N TYR A 152 7.68 5.85 -20.86
CA TYR A 152 7.86 5.79 -19.41
C TYR A 152 9.18 6.43 -18.98
N ALA A 153 10.26 6.18 -19.72
CA ALA A 153 11.56 6.78 -19.49
C ALA A 153 11.51 8.31 -19.64
N ILE A 154 10.77 8.82 -20.61
CA ILE A 154 10.59 10.27 -20.82
C ILE A 154 9.70 10.88 -19.74
N LYS A 155 8.64 10.19 -19.33
CA LYS A 155 7.65 10.72 -18.38
C LYS A 155 8.13 10.71 -16.93
N TYR A 156 8.91 9.70 -16.54
CA TYR A 156 9.37 9.50 -15.16
C TYR A 156 10.89 9.33 -15.09
N PRO A 157 11.69 10.27 -15.61
CA PRO A 157 13.14 10.10 -15.77
C PRO A 157 13.83 9.82 -14.43
N ASP A 158 13.54 10.61 -13.40
CA ASP A 158 14.17 10.45 -12.07
C ASP A 158 13.86 9.10 -11.44
N ALA A 159 12.61 8.62 -11.58
CA ALA A 159 12.19 7.33 -11.05
C ALA A 159 12.95 6.17 -11.69
N ILE A 160 13.10 6.24 -13.01
CA ILE A 160 13.77 5.21 -13.78
C ILE A 160 15.28 5.24 -13.49
N ILE A 161 15.90 6.42 -13.46
CA ILE A 161 17.32 6.58 -13.12
C ILE A 161 17.61 6.02 -11.72
N ASP A 162 16.82 6.41 -10.72
CA ASP A 162 16.99 5.91 -9.36
C ASP A 162 16.80 4.40 -9.28
N ALA A 163 15.78 3.86 -9.94
CA ALA A 163 15.52 2.43 -9.96
C ALA A 163 16.65 1.64 -10.63
N ILE A 164 17.19 2.12 -11.76
CA ILE A 164 18.34 1.52 -12.45
C ILE A 164 19.58 1.54 -11.54
N ASN A 165 19.90 2.68 -10.94
CA ASN A 165 21.04 2.84 -10.04
C ASN A 165 20.94 1.90 -8.82
N LEU A 166 19.74 1.77 -8.26
CA LEU A 166 19.48 0.98 -7.07
C LEU A 166 19.55 -0.53 -7.33
N THR A 167 19.00 -0.96 -8.47
CA THR A 167 18.95 -2.37 -8.89
C THR A 167 20.20 -2.83 -9.62
N ARG A 168 21.04 -1.89 -10.07
CA ARG A 168 22.24 -2.12 -10.88
C ARG A 168 21.93 -2.87 -12.18
N VAL A 169 20.86 -2.44 -12.85
CA VAL A 169 20.52 -2.92 -14.19
C VAL A 169 21.57 -2.39 -15.17
N SER A 170 22.11 -3.28 -16.01
CA SER A 170 23.11 -2.93 -17.01
C SER A 170 22.46 -2.40 -18.29
N GLU A 171 23.21 -1.67 -19.10
CA GLU A 171 22.73 -1.22 -20.41
C GLU A 171 22.33 -2.40 -21.30
N THR A 172 23.07 -3.51 -21.25
CA THR A 172 22.76 -4.75 -21.97
C THR A 172 21.38 -5.27 -21.60
N ASP A 173 21.07 -5.33 -20.29
CA ASP A 173 19.75 -5.77 -19.82
C ASP A 173 18.61 -4.91 -20.39
N VAL A 174 18.82 -3.58 -20.44
CA VAL A 174 17.81 -2.65 -20.95
C VAL A 174 17.59 -2.84 -22.45
N ARG A 175 18.67 -3.00 -23.23
CA ARG A 175 18.58 -3.26 -24.68
C ARG A 175 17.81 -4.55 -24.97
N GLU A 176 18.12 -5.63 -24.24
CA GLU A 176 17.40 -6.89 -24.36
C GLU A 176 15.89 -6.74 -24.12
N TRP A 177 15.47 -5.92 -23.14
CA TRP A 177 14.04 -5.70 -22.87
C TRP A 177 13.33 -4.97 -24.01
N PHE A 178 13.97 -3.99 -24.64
CA PHE A 178 13.40 -3.27 -25.78
C PHE A 178 13.37 -4.12 -27.06
N ASP A 179 14.38 -4.96 -27.27
CA ASP A 179 14.42 -5.89 -28.41
C ASP A 179 13.34 -6.98 -28.28
N GLU A 180 13.11 -7.52 -27.08
CA GLU A 180 12.00 -8.45 -26.79
C GLU A 180 10.63 -7.83 -27.07
N ASP A 181 10.40 -6.57 -26.65
CA ASP A 181 9.12 -5.88 -26.85
C ASP A 181 8.83 -5.62 -28.34
N LYS A 182 9.86 -5.25 -29.12
CA LYS A 182 9.74 -5.06 -30.57
C LYS A 182 9.39 -6.36 -31.29
N GLN A 183 10.03 -7.47 -30.92
CA GLN A 183 9.71 -8.80 -31.47
C GLN A 183 8.29 -9.25 -31.13
N LEU A 184 7.75 -8.87 -29.97
CA LEU A 184 6.37 -9.15 -29.61
C LEU A 184 5.38 -8.33 -30.46
N GLN A 185 5.67 -7.05 -30.70
CA GLN A 185 4.83 -6.19 -31.55
C GLN A 185 4.80 -6.68 -33.01
N ASP A 186 5.93 -7.12 -33.55
CA ASP A 186 6.04 -7.63 -34.92
C ASP A 186 5.33 -8.99 -35.13
N ARG A 187 4.96 -9.71 -34.07
CA ARG A 187 4.25 -11.01 -34.14
C ARG A 187 2.72 -10.89 -34.07
N VAL A 188 2.21 -9.70 -33.76
CA VAL A 188 0.77 -9.42 -33.60
C VAL A 188 0.16 -8.80 -34.86
N ILE A 189 0.99 -8.52 -35.87
CA ILE A 189 0.62 -8.02 -37.21
C ILE A 189 0.81 -9.15 -38.23
#